data_AF-A0A9X4EEB1-F1
#
_entry.id   AF-A0A9X4EEB1-F1
#
_cell.length_a   1.000
_cell.length_b   1.000
_cell.length_c   1.000
_cell.angle_alpha   90.00
_cell.angle_beta   90.00
_cell.angle_gamma   90.00
#
_symmetry.space_group_name_H-M   'P 1'
#
loop_
_entity.id
_entity.type
_entity.pdbx_description
1 polymer ?
#
loop_
_entity_poly.entity_id
_entity_poly.type
_entity_poly.pdbx_seq_one_letter_code
_entity_poly.pdbx_strand_id
1 'polypeptide(L)'
;MSSFFSRLFTVPAPAAKADEAAPTALALPAPSAPPAGANQFPPAMAEAFAAFQAAARFGEASLERRRAMYNALKQLREAEAVMRVTLHQVPAGARAATGRHWAPQLQSMISEMADLQTGMAAELKGRRSRLQGLLHVTRQRTEDVRGYYPVRGRQIRVDRQQTRHCVQFTA
;
A
#
# COMPACT_ATOMS: atom_id res chain seq x y z
N MET A 1 -9.39 55.29 -27.94
CA MET A 1 -10.55 55.17 -27.03
C MET A 1 -10.41 56.25 -25.97
N SER A 2 -11.45 57.07 -25.89
CA SER A 2 -11.54 58.35 -25.21
C SER A 2 -11.83 58.23 -23.71
N SER A 3 -11.18 59.12 -22.94
CA SER A 3 -11.73 59.84 -21.77
C SER A 3 -11.98 59.03 -20.46
N PHE A 4 -11.97 59.57 -19.24
CA PHE A 4 -12.16 60.94 -18.74
C PHE A 4 -11.37 61.19 -17.42
N PHE A 5 -10.59 62.27 -17.43
CA PHE A 5 -10.40 63.29 -16.38
C PHE A 5 -10.78 63.03 -14.91
N SER A 6 -9.74 63.04 -14.07
CA SER A 6 -9.49 63.99 -12.98
C SER A 6 -10.66 64.86 -12.49
N ARG A 7 -11.08 64.67 -11.24
CA ARG A 7 -11.50 65.74 -10.29
C ARG A 7 -11.23 65.26 -8.86
N LEU A 8 -10.17 65.77 -8.22
CA LEU A 8 -10.20 66.96 -7.35
C LEU A 8 -10.78 66.64 -5.97
N PHE A 9 -9.87 66.63 -4.99
CA PHE A 9 -10.04 67.23 -3.67
C PHE A 9 -11.45 67.24 -3.07
N THR A 10 -11.64 66.42 -2.04
CA THR A 10 -12.27 66.90 -0.81
C THR A 10 -11.68 66.16 0.38
N VAL A 11 -10.74 66.85 1.03
CA VAL A 11 -10.39 66.65 2.43
C VAL A 11 -11.59 67.14 3.26
N PRO A 12 -12.00 66.40 4.29
CA PRO A 12 -12.36 67.04 5.54
C PRO A 12 -11.41 66.59 6.66
N ALA A 13 -10.81 67.59 7.31
CA ALA A 13 -10.06 67.46 8.55
C ALA A 13 -11.04 67.58 9.76
N PRO A 14 -10.58 67.45 11.02
CA PRO A 14 -10.98 66.41 11.95
C PRO A 14 -11.99 66.88 13.02
N ALA A 15 -12.68 65.93 13.66
CA ALA A 15 -13.38 66.16 14.92
C ALA A 15 -12.79 65.26 16.02
N ALA A 16 -12.69 65.85 17.21
CA ALA A 16 -11.85 65.47 18.33
C ALA A 16 -12.34 64.23 19.14
N LYS A 17 -11.33 63.49 19.64
CA LYS A 17 -11.17 62.81 20.94
C LYS A 17 -12.39 62.29 21.71
N ALA A 18 -12.35 60.99 22.01
CA ALA A 18 -12.71 60.24 23.24
C ALA A 18 -12.96 58.79 22.76
N ASP A 19 -12.50 57.69 23.35
CA ASP A 19 -11.98 57.40 24.66
C ASP A 19 -11.03 56.20 24.55
N GLU A 20 -10.12 56.14 25.51
CA GLU A 20 -9.33 54.98 25.87
C GLU A 20 -10.25 53.84 26.33
N ALA A 21 -10.26 52.71 25.61
CA ALA A 21 -10.73 51.44 26.14
C ALA A 21 -9.98 50.28 25.45
N ALA A 22 -9.47 49.38 26.29
CA ALA A 22 -8.62 48.23 26.02
C ALA A 22 -8.90 47.43 24.74
N PRO A 23 -7.89 46.73 24.17
CA PRO A 23 -8.12 45.82 23.05
C PRO A 23 -8.94 44.62 23.54
N THR A 24 -10.25 44.69 23.35
CA THR A 24 -11.12 43.51 23.46
C THR A 24 -10.74 42.59 22.32
N ALA A 25 -9.93 41.58 22.65
CA ALA A 25 -9.63 40.47 21.77
C ALA A 25 -10.95 39.89 21.27
N LEU A 26 -11.25 40.12 19.99
CA LEU A 26 -12.31 39.42 19.27
C LEU A 26 -11.96 37.93 19.32
N ALA A 27 -12.60 37.23 20.25
CA ALA A 27 -12.55 35.78 20.32
C ALA A 27 -13.11 35.24 19.00
N LEU A 28 -12.19 34.82 18.12
CA LEU A 28 -12.52 33.91 17.04
C LEU A 28 -13.27 32.71 17.65
N PRO A 29 -14.38 32.26 17.05
CA PRO A 29 -15.05 31.07 17.53
C PRO A 29 -14.04 29.93 17.51
N ALA A 30 -13.77 29.38 18.71
CA ALA A 30 -12.88 28.23 18.86
C ALA A 30 -13.35 27.12 17.92
N PRO A 31 -12.45 26.44 17.20
CA PRO A 31 -12.83 25.31 16.37
C PRO A 31 -13.60 24.33 17.24
N SER A 32 -14.83 24.02 16.83
CA SER A 32 -15.70 23.09 17.54
C SER A 32 -14.92 21.81 17.80
N ALA A 33 -14.88 21.40 19.07
CA ALA A 33 -14.20 20.18 19.47
C ALA A 33 -14.69 19.03 18.57
N PRO A 34 -13.79 18.26 17.95
CA PRO A 34 -14.19 17.15 17.11
C PRO A 34 -15.08 16.20 17.94
N PRO A 35 -16.16 15.65 17.37
CA PRO A 35 -17.01 14.73 18.10
C PRO A 35 -16.17 13.55 18.62
N ALA A 36 -16.48 13.09 19.84
CA ALA A 36 -15.79 11.97 20.46
C ALA A 36 -15.76 10.76 19.51
N GLY A 37 -14.57 10.37 19.07
CA GLY A 37 -14.34 9.30 18.10
C GLY A 37 -13.77 9.73 16.74
N ALA A 38 -13.99 10.98 16.31
CA ALA A 38 -13.43 11.49 15.04
C ALA A 38 -11.90 11.66 15.08
N ASN A 39 -11.32 11.76 16.28
CA ASN A 39 -9.88 11.92 16.47
C ASN A 39 -9.11 10.61 16.55
N GLN A 40 -9.77 9.46 16.51
CA GLN A 40 -9.09 8.17 16.66
C GLN A 40 -8.99 7.48 15.30
N PHE A 41 -7.80 6.99 14.99
CA PHE A 41 -7.61 6.15 13.83
C PHE A 41 -8.36 4.82 14.02
N PRO A 42 -9.15 4.35 13.04
CA PRO A 42 -9.94 3.14 13.20
C PRO A 42 -9.05 1.92 13.52
N PRO A 43 -9.28 1.21 14.64
CA PRO A 43 -8.43 0.09 15.06
C PRO A 43 -8.46 -1.06 14.06
N ALA A 44 -9.61 -1.29 13.42
CA ALA A 44 -9.78 -2.29 12.37
C ALA A 44 -8.77 -2.13 11.21
N MET A 45 -8.38 -0.90 10.87
CA MET A 45 -7.39 -0.64 9.82
C MET A 45 -5.98 -1.02 10.29
N ALA A 46 -5.62 -0.69 11.52
CA ALA A 46 -4.34 -1.07 12.11
C ALA A 46 -4.21 -2.60 12.25
N GLU A 47 -5.27 -3.28 12.71
CA GLU A 47 -5.32 -4.73 12.86
C GLU A 47 -5.24 -5.46 11.51
N ALA A 48 -6.03 -5.02 10.52
CA ALA A 48 -6.00 -5.58 9.18
C ALA A 48 -4.61 -5.39 8.53
N PHE A 49 -3.99 -4.24 8.76
CA PHE A 49 -2.64 -3.98 8.26
C PHE A 49 -1.58 -4.86 8.95
N ALA A 50 -1.66 -5.05 10.25
CA ALA A 50 -0.79 -5.97 10.97
C ALA A 50 -0.93 -7.42 10.46
N ALA A 51 -2.17 -7.87 10.20
CA ALA A 51 -2.43 -9.18 9.61
C ALA A 51 -1.80 -9.32 8.20
N PHE A 52 -1.87 -8.26 7.39
CA PHE A 52 -1.22 -8.22 6.08
C PHE A 52 0.31 -8.29 6.19
N GLN A 53 0.92 -7.53 7.10
CA GLN A 53 2.36 -7.61 7.34
C GLN A 53 2.78 -9.02 7.79
N ALA A 54 2.03 -9.64 8.70
CA ALA A 54 2.29 -11.01 9.14
C ALA A 54 2.22 -12.00 7.97
N ALA A 55 1.19 -11.89 7.11
CA ALA A 55 1.06 -12.71 5.91
C ALA A 55 2.20 -12.49 4.89
N ALA A 56 2.70 -11.26 4.78
CA ALA A 56 3.78 -10.91 3.85
C ALA A 56 5.14 -11.44 4.31
N ARG A 57 5.39 -11.50 5.62
CA ARG A 57 6.65 -11.96 6.23
C ARG A 57 6.89 -13.47 6.20
N PHE A 58 5.91 -14.27 5.78
CA PHE A 58 6.14 -15.72 5.59
C PHE A 58 7.22 -15.95 4.52
N GLY A 59 8.34 -16.56 4.91
CA GLY A 59 9.51 -16.74 4.02
C GLY A 59 9.30 -17.71 2.86
N GLU A 60 8.36 -18.66 2.98
CA GLU A 60 8.08 -19.67 1.94
C GLU A 60 6.72 -19.42 1.27
N ALA A 61 6.63 -19.66 -0.05
CA ALA A 61 5.33 -19.72 -0.73
C ALA A 61 4.64 -21.04 -0.44
N SER A 62 4.04 -21.11 0.73
CA SER A 62 3.12 -22.18 1.09
C SER A 62 1.70 -21.84 0.60
N LEU A 63 0.86 -22.88 0.59
CA LEU A 63 -0.58 -22.69 0.38
C LEU A 63 -1.20 -21.89 1.53
N GLU A 64 -0.69 -22.05 2.74
CA GLU A 64 -1.10 -21.30 3.94
C GLU A 64 -0.80 -19.81 3.80
N ARG A 65 0.41 -19.44 3.34
CA ARG A 65 0.76 -18.04 3.07
C ARG A 65 -0.21 -17.41 2.07
N ARG A 66 -0.57 -18.13 1.01
CA ARG A 66 -1.54 -17.64 0.02
C ARG A 66 -2.92 -17.41 0.62
N ARG A 67 -3.40 -18.33 1.46
CA ARG A 67 -4.68 -18.18 2.17
C ARG A 67 -4.64 -17.01 3.17
N ALA A 68 -3.57 -16.90 3.95
CA ALA A 68 -3.37 -15.81 4.90
C ALA A 68 -3.33 -14.45 4.19
N MET A 69 -2.61 -14.37 3.07
CA MET A 69 -2.53 -13.17 2.25
C MET A 69 -3.89 -12.78 1.66
N TYR A 70 -4.64 -13.74 1.12
CA TYR A 70 -5.99 -13.50 0.61
C TYR A 70 -6.93 -12.96 1.71
N ASN A 71 -6.91 -13.58 2.89
CA ASN A 71 -7.73 -13.15 4.03
C ASN A 71 -7.33 -11.76 4.52
N ALA A 72 -6.02 -11.48 4.61
CA ALA A 72 -5.52 -10.18 5.03
C ALA A 72 -5.91 -9.06 4.05
N LEU A 73 -5.82 -9.33 2.73
CA LEU A 73 -6.28 -8.38 1.71
C LEU A 73 -7.80 -8.13 1.78
N LYS A 74 -8.58 -9.17 2.08
CA LYS A 74 -10.02 -9.04 2.30
C LYS A 74 -10.31 -8.17 3.52
N GLN A 75 -9.64 -8.43 4.64
CA GLN A 75 -9.76 -7.65 5.88
C GLN A 75 -9.35 -6.19 5.67
N LEU A 76 -8.28 -5.93 4.91
CA LEU A 76 -7.87 -4.56 4.56
C LEU A 76 -8.94 -3.82 3.77
N ARG A 77 -9.58 -4.47 2.81
CA ARG A 77 -10.67 -3.88 2.03
C ARG A 77 -11.90 -3.57 2.90
N GLU A 78 -12.23 -4.47 3.83
CA GLU A 78 -13.31 -4.26 4.78
C GLU A 78 -12.99 -3.10 5.74
N ALA A 79 -11.77 -3.04 6.27
CA ALA A 79 -11.30 -1.96 7.13
C ALA A 79 -11.28 -0.61 6.41
N GLU A 80 -10.90 -0.57 5.13
CA GLU A 80 -10.97 0.63 4.30
C GLU A 80 -12.42 1.12 4.15
N ALA A 81 -13.37 0.21 3.91
CA ALA A 81 -14.78 0.55 3.82
C ALA A 81 -15.29 1.14 5.14
N VAL A 82 -14.94 0.54 6.28
CA VAL A 82 -15.25 1.07 7.62
C VAL A 82 -14.64 2.46 7.80
N MET A 83 -13.37 2.66 7.43
CA MET A 83 -12.70 3.95 7.54
C MET A 83 -13.40 5.03 6.70
N ARG A 84 -13.83 4.73 5.48
CA ARG A 84 -14.62 5.66 4.65
C ARG A 84 -15.94 6.01 5.33
N VAL A 85 -16.67 5.02 5.85
CA VAL A 85 -17.94 5.23 6.56
C VAL A 85 -17.73 6.10 7.80
N THR A 86 -16.72 5.81 8.62
CA THR A 86 -16.41 6.62 9.81
C THR A 86 -16.08 8.06 9.43
N LEU A 87 -15.31 8.29 8.35
CA LEU A 87 -15.03 9.65 7.86
C LEU A 87 -16.28 10.38 7.35
N HIS A 88 -17.23 9.65 6.75
CA HIS A 88 -18.51 10.21 6.32
C HIS A 88 -19.41 10.59 7.50
N GLN A 89 -19.34 9.85 8.61
CA GLN A 89 -20.08 10.14 9.85
C GLN A 89 -19.53 11.38 10.59
N VAL A 90 -18.28 11.79 10.31
CA VAL A 90 -17.73 13.04 10.85
C VAL A 90 -18.47 14.26 10.25
N PRO A 91 -18.85 15.26 11.08
CA PRO A 91 -19.42 16.52 10.63
C PRO A 91 -18.56 17.18 9.55
N ALA A 92 -19.19 17.79 8.54
CA ALA A 92 -18.50 18.35 7.38
C ALA A 92 -17.37 19.34 7.76
N GLY A 93 -17.58 20.16 8.80
CA GLY A 93 -16.57 21.09 9.32
C GLY A 93 -15.34 20.45 9.99
N ALA A 94 -15.48 19.22 10.49
CA ALA A 94 -14.41 18.48 11.17
C ALA A 94 -13.76 17.38 10.30
N ARG A 95 -14.38 17.04 9.15
CA ARG A 95 -13.92 15.97 8.27
C ARG A 95 -12.51 16.22 7.71
N ALA A 96 -12.22 17.46 7.31
CA ALA A 96 -10.90 17.83 6.78
C ALA A 96 -9.80 17.74 7.86
N ALA A 97 -10.12 18.15 9.09
CA ALA A 97 -9.20 18.03 10.22
C ALA A 97 -8.93 16.56 10.58
N THR A 98 -9.98 15.73 10.57
CA THR A 98 -9.89 14.28 10.80
C THR A 98 -9.03 13.60 9.73
N GLY A 99 -9.25 13.90 8.45
CA GLY A 99 -8.43 13.37 7.36
C GLY A 99 -6.95 13.76 7.48
N ARG A 100 -6.66 15.01 7.87
CA ARG A 100 -5.28 15.46 8.14
C ARG A 100 -4.66 14.74 9.34
N HIS A 101 -5.46 14.42 10.36
CA HIS A 101 -4.99 13.67 11.52
C HIS A 101 -4.60 12.22 11.17
N TRP A 102 -5.38 11.55 10.31
CA TRP A 102 -5.11 10.16 9.89
C TRP A 102 -4.03 10.06 8.80
N ALA A 103 -3.80 11.12 8.04
CA ALA A 103 -2.89 11.11 6.89
C ALA A 103 -1.46 10.58 7.20
N PRO A 104 -0.79 10.93 8.31
CA PRO A 104 0.54 10.42 8.61
C PRO A 104 0.57 8.89 8.80
N GLN A 105 -0.44 8.34 9.46
CA GLN A 105 -0.54 6.89 9.70
C GLN A 105 -0.82 6.16 8.38
N LEU A 106 -1.74 6.67 7.56
CA LEU A 106 -2.01 6.12 6.23
C LEU A 106 -0.78 6.19 5.33
N GLN A 107 -0.03 7.29 5.37
CA GLN A 107 1.19 7.45 4.61
C GLN A 107 2.25 6.41 5.01
N SER A 108 2.43 6.16 6.31
CA SER A 108 3.33 5.10 6.82
C SER A 108 2.91 3.72 6.32
N MET A 109 1.62 3.40 6.42
CA MET A 109 1.09 2.12 5.95
C MET A 109 1.29 1.94 4.44
N ILE A 110 1.06 2.99 3.64
CA ILE A 110 1.26 2.95 2.19
C ILE A 110 2.74 2.75 1.84
N SER A 111 3.67 3.42 2.53
CA SER A 111 5.10 3.18 2.31
C SER A 111 5.51 1.75 2.67
N GLU A 112 5.05 1.24 3.80
CA GLU A 112 5.34 -0.15 4.21
C GLU A 112 4.72 -1.16 3.24
N MET A 113 3.53 -0.90 2.69
CA MET A 113 2.93 -1.73 1.63
C MET A 113 3.78 -1.72 0.35
N ALA A 114 4.30 -0.57 -0.05
CA ALA A 114 5.16 -0.45 -1.22
C ALA A 114 6.44 -1.29 -1.05
N ASP A 115 7.07 -1.21 0.13
CA ASP A 115 8.25 -2.02 0.45
C ASP A 115 7.94 -3.52 0.40
N LEU A 116 6.84 -3.95 0.99
CA LEU A 116 6.40 -5.35 0.91
C LEU A 116 6.11 -5.79 -0.52
N GLN A 117 5.50 -4.93 -1.34
CA GLN A 117 5.22 -5.22 -2.74
C GLN A 117 6.49 -5.38 -3.56
N THR A 118 7.50 -4.53 -3.37
CA THR A 118 8.79 -4.66 -4.05
C THR A 118 9.52 -5.94 -3.64
N GLY A 119 9.49 -6.29 -2.34
CA GLY A 119 10.03 -7.55 -1.83
C GLY A 119 9.36 -8.78 -2.46
N MET A 120 8.02 -8.81 -2.52
CA MET A 120 7.28 -9.88 -3.17
C MET A 120 7.56 -9.97 -4.68
N ALA A 121 7.72 -8.83 -5.37
CA ALA A 121 8.06 -8.82 -6.79
C ALA A 121 9.46 -9.41 -7.05
N ALA A 122 10.44 -9.09 -6.20
CA ALA A 122 11.78 -9.67 -6.26
C ALA A 122 11.75 -11.19 -6.01
N GLU A 123 10.96 -11.64 -5.03
CA GLU A 123 10.75 -13.06 -4.72
C GLU A 123 10.14 -13.82 -5.92
N LEU A 124 9.09 -13.28 -6.53
CA LEU A 124 8.46 -13.87 -7.71
C LEU A 124 9.41 -13.92 -8.92
N LYS A 125 10.21 -12.88 -9.12
CA LYS A 125 11.25 -12.85 -10.16
C LYS A 125 12.30 -13.94 -9.92
N GLY A 126 12.78 -14.09 -8.69
CA GLY A 126 13.70 -15.16 -8.30
C GLY A 126 13.12 -16.56 -8.47
N ARG A 127 11.81 -16.74 -8.22
CA ARG A 127 11.14 -18.01 -8.50
C ARG A 127 11.01 -18.31 -9.99
N ARG A 128 10.66 -17.31 -10.79
CA ARG A 128 10.57 -17.46 -12.24
C ARG A 128 11.90 -17.91 -12.83
N SER A 129 13.02 -17.33 -12.40
CA SER A 129 14.34 -17.75 -12.88
C SER A 129 14.68 -19.17 -12.45
N ARG A 130 14.41 -19.55 -11.19
CA ARG A 130 14.58 -20.94 -10.70
C ARG A 130 13.75 -21.94 -11.52
N LEU A 131 12.48 -21.63 -11.80
CA LEU A 131 11.60 -22.47 -12.62
C LEU A 131 12.09 -22.58 -14.07
N GLN A 132 12.56 -21.48 -14.67
CA GLN A 132 13.15 -21.51 -16.01
C GLN A 132 14.41 -22.37 -16.05
N GLY A 133 15.26 -22.31 -15.02
CA GLY A 133 16.43 -23.18 -14.88
C GLY A 133 16.04 -24.66 -14.79
N LEU A 134 15.02 -24.99 -13.98
CA LEU A 134 14.49 -26.36 -13.90
C LEU A 134 13.96 -26.85 -15.25
N LEU A 135 13.17 -26.04 -15.95
CA LEU A 135 12.67 -26.38 -17.28
C LEU A 135 13.80 -26.60 -18.28
N HIS A 136 14.83 -25.76 -18.26
CA HIS A 136 16.00 -25.91 -19.13
C HIS A 136 16.76 -27.23 -18.88
N VAL A 137 17.05 -27.55 -17.61
CA VAL A 137 17.72 -28.80 -17.23
C VAL A 137 16.88 -30.01 -17.60
N THR A 138 15.56 -29.97 -17.37
CA THR A 138 14.67 -31.08 -17.78
C THR A 138 14.65 -31.27 -19.28
N ARG A 139 14.66 -30.17 -20.06
CA ARG A 139 14.69 -30.22 -21.53
C ARG A 139 16.01 -30.82 -22.06
N GLN A 140 17.16 -30.33 -21.58
CA GLN A 140 18.47 -30.88 -21.94
C GLN A 140 18.52 -32.40 -21.70
N ARG A 141 18.06 -32.85 -20.54
CA ARG A 141 18.06 -34.29 -20.21
C ARG A 141 17.09 -35.11 -21.06
N THR A 142 15.95 -34.54 -21.47
CA THR A 142 15.05 -35.25 -22.41
C THR A 142 15.63 -35.36 -23.82
N GLU A 143 16.51 -34.44 -24.21
CA GLU A 143 17.22 -34.46 -25.48
C GLU A 143 18.40 -35.46 -25.43
N ASP A 144 19.14 -35.54 -24.31
CA ASP A 144 20.27 -36.48 -24.10
C ASP A 144 19.87 -37.97 -24.18
N VAL A 145 18.66 -38.32 -23.73
CA VAL A 145 18.17 -39.72 -23.76
C VAL A 145 17.91 -40.24 -25.20
N ARG A 146 17.91 -39.37 -26.22
CA ARG A 146 17.70 -39.77 -27.63
C ARG A 146 18.96 -40.32 -28.32
N GLY A 147 20.09 -40.41 -27.61
CA GLY A 147 21.42 -40.65 -28.20
C GLY A 147 21.97 -42.09 -28.23
N TYR A 148 21.16 -43.15 -28.17
CA TYR A 148 21.69 -44.51 -28.41
C TYR A 148 20.99 -45.21 -29.58
N TYR A 149 21.49 -44.95 -30.79
CA TYR A 149 21.21 -45.78 -31.96
C TYR A 149 22.38 -46.77 -32.14
N PRO A 150 22.23 -48.05 -31.77
CA PRO A 150 23.26 -49.03 -32.07
C PRO A 150 23.36 -49.19 -33.58
N VAL A 151 24.53 -48.89 -34.14
CA VAL A 151 24.89 -49.04 -35.57
C VAL A 151 24.74 -50.50 -36.07
N ARG A 152 24.41 -51.45 -35.19
CA ARG A 152 24.17 -52.86 -35.53
C ARG A 152 22.93 -53.42 -34.83
N GLY A 153 21.78 -53.39 -35.51
CA GLY A 153 20.75 -54.44 -35.59
C GLY A 153 20.26 -55.23 -34.36
N ARG A 154 20.59 -54.89 -33.11
CA ARG A 154 20.00 -55.53 -31.92
C ARG A 154 19.39 -54.48 -31.01
N GLN A 155 18.08 -54.63 -30.77
CA GLN A 155 17.33 -53.82 -29.81
C GLN A 155 17.93 -54.02 -28.41
N ILE A 156 18.60 -52.99 -27.90
CA ILE A 156 18.93 -52.89 -26.48
C ILE A 156 17.71 -52.25 -25.82
N ARG A 157 17.04 -52.99 -24.93
CA ARG A 157 16.03 -52.40 -24.05
C ARG A 157 16.75 -51.46 -23.09
N VAL A 158 16.46 -50.16 -23.20
CA VAL A 158 16.90 -49.17 -22.22
C VAL A 158 16.05 -49.37 -20.98
N ASP A 159 16.57 -50.13 -20.01
CA ASP A 159 15.99 -50.19 -18.67
C ASP A 159 16.11 -48.79 -18.05
N ARG A 160 15.00 -48.05 -18.08
CA ARG A 160 14.85 -46.74 -17.44
C ARG A 160 15.00 -46.91 -15.93
N GLN A 161 16.23 -46.87 -15.41
CA GLN A 161 16.44 -46.52 -14.01
C GLN A 161 16.05 -45.04 -13.84
N GLN A 162 14.86 -44.81 -13.29
CA GLN A 162 14.48 -43.50 -12.75
C GLN A 162 15.31 -43.26 -11.49
N THR A 163 16.50 -42.68 -11.61
CA THR A 163 17.19 -42.14 -10.45
C THR A 163 16.43 -40.92 -9.96
N ARG A 164 15.74 -41.07 -8.82
CA ARG A 164 15.13 -39.97 -8.06
C ARG A 164 16.25 -39.11 -7.48
N HIS A 165 16.79 -38.18 -8.27
CA HIS A 165 17.74 -37.19 -7.77
C HIS A 165 16.99 -35.97 -7.25
N CYS A 166 16.88 -35.87 -5.93
CA CYS A 166 16.42 -34.68 -5.25
C CYS A 166 17.42 -33.55 -5.53
N VAL A 167 17.00 -32.53 -6.29
CA VAL A 167 17.73 -31.26 -6.34
C VAL A 167 17.47 -30.57 -4.99
N GLN A 168 18.42 -30.66 -4.07
CA GLN A 168 18.38 -29.87 -2.85
C GLN A 168 18.67 -28.41 -3.22
N PHE A 169 17.68 -27.55 -3.03
CA PHE A 169 17.88 -26.11 -3.03
C PHE A 169 18.12 -25.69 -1.57
N THR A 170 19.35 -25.37 -1.22
CA THR A 170 19.64 -24.65 0.03
C THR A 170 19.18 -23.20 -0.14
N ALA A 171 18.47 -22.70 0.88
CA ALA A 171 17.79 -21.41 0.90
C ALA A 171 18.73 -20.21 0.70
#